data_AF-A0A7W7LGW8-F1
#
_entry.id   AF-A0A7W7LGW8-F1
#
_cell.length_a   1.000
_cell.length_b   1.000
_cell.length_c   1.000
_cell.angle_alpha   90.00
_cell.angle_beta   90.00
_cell.angle_gamma   90.00
#
_symmetry.space_group_name_H-M   'P 1'
#
loop_
_entity.id
_entity.type
_entity.pdbx_description
1 polymer ?
#
loop_
_entity_poly.entity_id
_entity_poly.type
_entity_poly.pdbx_seq_one_letter_code
_entity_poly.pdbx_strand_id
1 'polypeptide(L)'
;MRAALRELLARWGAPGRADTARLLASELVTNALVHTDGGAVVTITLSGGDAAEAKGRLRVEVRDFVARRPTLHRAGLDGDPESVIAGAATSGRGLLLVHSLADAWGVRAHGVGKSVWFELEAQEP
;
A
#
# COMPACT_ATOMS: atom_id res chain seq x y z
N MET A 1 8.14 2.56 -12.54
CA MET A 1 7.77 2.85 -11.14
C MET A 1 8.59 3.97 -10.51
N ARG A 2 9.90 3.82 -10.25
CA ARG A 2 10.70 4.83 -9.52
C ARG A 2 10.67 6.25 -10.12
N ALA A 3 10.70 6.39 -11.45
CA ALA A 3 10.64 7.70 -12.10
C ALA A 3 9.27 8.37 -11.95
N ALA A 4 8.18 7.66 -12.27
CA ALA A 4 6.81 8.16 -12.12
C ALA A 4 6.47 8.51 -10.65
N LEU A 5 6.95 7.70 -9.70
CA LEU A 5 6.76 7.98 -8.29
C LEU A 5 7.52 9.25 -7.87
N ARG A 6 8.77 9.44 -8.32
CA ARG A 6 9.52 10.68 -8.04
C ARG A 6 8.82 11.93 -8.59
N GLU A 7 8.26 11.86 -9.80
CA GLU A 7 7.54 12.98 -10.41
C GLU A 7 6.26 13.33 -9.62
N LEU A 8 5.50 12.32 -9.19
CA LEU A 8 4.33 12.53 -8.33
C LEU A 8 4.71 13.08 -6.95
N LEU A 9 5.79 12.59 -6.34
CA LEU A 9 6.27 13.09 -5.05
C LEU A 9 6.78 14.54 -5.15
N ALA A 10 7.39 14.91 -6.28
CA ALA A 10 7.77 16.31 -6.54
C ALA A 10 6.53 17.22 -6.60
N ARG A 11 5.41 16.73 -7.17
CA ARG A 11 4.13 17.46 -7.21
C ARG A 11 3.40 17.50 -5.88
N TRP A 12 3.62 16.51 -5.01
CA TRP A 12 2.98 16.43 -3.70
C TRP A 12 3.46 17.51 -2.73
N GLY A 13 4.69 18.03 -2.92
CA GLY A 13 5.21 19.15 -2.14
C GLY A 13 5.70 18.78 -0.74
N ALA A 14 5.90 17.49 -0.44
CA ALA A 14 6.37 16.99 0.86
C ALA A 14 7.73 16.28 0.76
N PRO A 15 8.84 17.03 0.58
CA PRO A 15 10.16 16.45 0.36
C PRO A 15 10.64 15.57 1.53
N GLY A 16 10.27 15.91 2.77
CA GLY A 16 10.61 15.12 3.96
C GLY A 16 9.98 13.73 4.01
N ARG A 17 8.86 13.51 3.30
CA ARG A 17 8.16 12.22 3.25
C ARG A 17 8.34 11.46 1.94
N ALA A 18 9.07 12.03 0.98
CA ALA A 18 9.29 11.43 -0.32
C ALA A 18 10.03 10.08 -0.23
N ASP A 19 11.03 9.98 0.64
CA ASP A 19 11.76 8.71 0.83
C ASP A 19 10.91 7.65 1.54
N THR A 20 10.11 8.04 2.53
CA THR A 20 9.14 7.16 3.19
C THR A 20 8.11 6.64 2.19
N ALA A 21 7.51 7.52 1.40
CA ALA A 21 6.57 7.15 0.34
C ALA A 21 7.20 6.16 -0.68
N ARG A 22 8.45 6.42 -1.07
CA ARG A 22 9.19 5.56 -1.99
C ARG A 22 9.48 4.18 -1.39
N LEU A 23 9.87 4.13 -0.12
CA LEU A 23 10.10 2.89 0.61
C LEU A 23 8.82 2.06 0.68
N LEU A 24 7.74 2.65 1.19
CA LEU A 24 6.46 1.95 1.37
C LEU A 24 5.85 1.47 0.05
N ALA A 25 5.95 2.27 -1.02
CA ALA A 25 5.51 1.86 -2.34
C ALA A 25 6.32 0.68 -2.88
N SER A 26 7.64 0.68 -2.65
CA SER A 26 8.51 -0.45 -2.99
C SER A 26 8.14 -1.71 -2.22
N GLU A 27 7.86 -1.61 -0.91
CA GLU A 27 7.45 -2.75 -0.10
C GLU A 27 6.11 -3.34 -0.57
N LEU A 28 5.11 -2.50 -0.85
CA LEU A 28 3.82 -2.97 -1.38
C LEU A 28 3.95 -3.66 -2.74
N VAL A 29 4.73 -3.08 -3.67
CA VAL A 29 4.93 -3.65 -5.00
C VAL A 29 5.72 -4.95 -4.93
N THR A 30 6.78 -5.00 -4.12
CA THR A 30 7.54 -6.24 -3.89
C THR A 30 6.64 -7.32 -3.30
N ASN A 31 5.83 -6.99 -2.28
CA ASN A 31 4.87 -7.94 -1.71
C ASN A 31 3.88 -8.45 -2.77
N ALA A 32 3.34 -7.57 -3.61
CA ALA A 32 2.43 -7.99 -4.66
C ALA A 32 3.12 -8.89 -5.71
N LEU A 33 4.32 -8.54 -6.18
CA LEU A 33 5.05 -9.34 -7.18
C LEU A 33 5.56 -10.68 -6.62
N VAL A 34 5.97 -10.74 -5.36
CA VAL A 34 6.45 -11.97 -4.72
C VAL A 34 5.30 -12.94 -4.47
N HIS A 35 4.12 -12.44 -4.13
CA HIS A 35 2.99 -13.28 -3.73
C HIS A 35 1.95 -13.52 -4.84
N THR A 36 2.15 -12.95 -6.05
CA THR A 36 1.17 -13.03 -7.12
C THR A 36 1.84 -13.24 -8.49
N ASP A 37 1.34 -14.18 -9.29
CA ASP A 37 1.93 -14.52 -10.62
C ASP A 37 1.34 -13.70 -11.78
N GLY A 38 0.33 -12.87 -11.52
CA GLY A 38 -0.47 -12.18 -12.55
C GLY A 38 -0.13 -10.71 -12.74
N GLY A 39 0.96 -10.24 -12.13
CA GLY A 39 1.31 -8.82 -12.09
C GLY A 39 0.42 -8.01 -11.14
N ALA A 40 0.78 -6.74 -10.95
CA ALA A 40 0.08 -5.83 -10.06
C ALA A 40 -0.15 -4.48 -10.74
N VAL A 41 -1.30 -3.86 -10.49
CA VAL A 41 -1.53 -2.46 -10.86
C VAL A 41 -1.28 -1.58 -9.65
N VAL A 42 -0.46 -0.56 -9.86
CA VAL A 42 -0.17 0.47 -8.87
C VAL A 42 -0.97 1.71 -9.24
N THR A 43 -1.84 2.14 -8.33
CA THR A 43 -2.58 3.39 -8.43
C THR A 43 -2.03 4.35 -7.39
N ILE A 44 -1.65 5.56 -7.84
CA ILE A 44 -1.17 6.62 -6.97
C ILE A 44 -2.12 7.80 -7.12
N THR A 45 -2.64 8.30 -6.01
CA THR A 45 -3.59 9.41 -5.98
C THR A 45 -3.05 10.48 -5.05
N LEU A 46 -3.06 11.73 -5.53
CA LEU A 46 -2.80 12.92 -4.73
C LEU A 46 -4.15 13.60 -4.48
N SER A 47 -4.44 13.96 -3.24
CA SER A 47 -5.72 14.59 -2.87
C SER A 47 -5.51 15.66 -1.81
N GLY A 48 -6.20 16.78 -1.92
CA GLY A 48 -6.00 17.93 -1.03
C GLY A 48 -4.70 18.71 -1.33
N GLY A 49 -4.73 20.01 -1.03
CA GLY A 49 -3.59 20.91 -1.16
C GLY A 49 -3.39 21.51 -2.56
N ASP A 50 -3.25 22.84 -2.60
CA ASP A 50 -2.42 23.48 -3.62
C ASP A 50 -0.96 23.02 -3.39
N ALA A 51 -0.17 22.83 -4.45
CA ALA A 51 1.23 22.40 -4.31
C ALA A 51 2.05 23.38 -3.44
N ALA A 52 1.56 24.62 -3.31
CA ALA A 52 2.11 25.64 -2.44
C ALA A 52 1.84 25.45 -0.93
N GLU A 53 0.82 24.68 -0.52
CA GLU A 53 0.35 24.65 0.86
C GLU A 53 0.67 23.37 1.66
N ALA A 54 1.42 22.40 1.13
CA ALA A 54 1.84 21.18 1.85
C ALA A 54 0.72 20.47 2.65
N LYS A 55 -0.53 20.55 2.18
CA LYS A 55 -1.74 19.94 2.80
C LYS A 55 -2.24 18.72 2.03
N GLY A 56 -1.39 18.14 1.18
CA GLY A 56 -1.78 17.03 0.32
C GLY A 56 -1.67 15.68 1.01
N ARG A 57 -2.56 14.76 0.61
CA ARG A 57 -2.54 13.35 0.95
C ARG A 57 -2.08 12.56 -0.26
N LEU A 58 -1.05 11.75 -0.08
CA LEU A 58 -0.62 10.74 -1.03
C LEU A 58 -1.25 9.40 -0.64
N ARG A 59 -2.03 8.80 -1.55
CA ARG A 59 -2.50 7.43 -1.42
C ARG A 59 -1.83 6.56 -2.47
N VAL A 60 -1.24 5.45 -2.04
CA VAL A 60 -0.69 4.42 -2.94
C VAL A 60 -1.46 3.14 -2.71
N GLU A 61 -2.03 2.59 -3.77
CA GLU A 61 -2.78 1.34 -3.76
C GLU A 61 -2.16 0.38 -4.76
N VAL A 62 -1.87 -0.84 -4.31
CA VAL A 62 -1.36 -1.92 -5.14
C VAL A 62 -2.42 -3.00 -5.19
N ARG A 63 -3.00 -3.20 -6.37
CA ARG A 63 -4.01 -4.22 -6.64
C ARG A 63 -3.38 -5.40 -7.33
N ASP A 64 -3.56 -6.58 -6.76
CA ASP A 64 -3.35 -7.84 -7.45
C ASP A 64 -4.62 -8.27 -8.19
N PHE A 65 -4.47 -8.81 -9.40
CA PHE A 65 -5.59 -9.38 -10.17
C PHE A 65 -5.67 -10.89 -10.03
N VAL A 66 -4.87 -11.47 -9.14
CA VAL A 66 -4.81 -12.91 -9.01
C VAL A 66 -5.95 -13.36 -8.10
N ALA A 67 -6.90 -14.09 -8.67
CA ALA A 67 -7.82 -14.94 -7.92
C ALA A 67 -7.07 -16.10 -7.25
N ARG A 68 -6.03 -15.84 -6.46
CA ARG A 68 -5.54 -16.85 -5.53
C ARG A 68 -6.58 -16.89 -4.43
N ARG A 69 -7.40 -17.96 -4.41
CA ARG A 69 -8.01 -18.39 -3.14
C ARG A 69 -6.87 -18.38 -2.14
N PRO A 70 -6.98 -17.67 -1.00
CA PRO A 70 -5.99 -17.83 0.05
C PRO A 70 -5.91 -19.34 0.29
N THR A 71 -4.77 -19.97 -0.01
CA THR A 71 -4.46 -21.24 0.62
C THR A 71 -4.35 -20.86 2.07
N LEU A 72 -5.47 -21.03 2.78
CA LEU A 72 -5.58 -20.96 4.23
C LEU A 72 -4.48 -21.87 4.75
N HIS A 73 -3.30 -21.30 5.03
CA HIS A 73 -2.43 -21.90 6.01
C HIS A 73 -3.24 -21.86 7.29
N ARG A 74 -3.75 -23.04 7.64
CA ARG A 74 -4.67 -23.33 8.71
C ARG A 74 -4.14 -22.79 10.03
N ALA A 75 -4.41 -21.52 10.31
CA ALA A 75 -4.34 -20.91 11.62
C ALA A 75 -5.75 -20.40 11.91
N GLY A 76 -6.51 -21.18 12.67
CA GLY A 76 -7.87 -20.84 13.10
C GLY A 76 -8.90 -20.94 11.98
N LEU A 77 -9.44 -22.14 11.79
CA LEU A 77 -10.79 -22.24 11.24
C LEU A 77 -11.71 -21.43 12.18
N ASP A 78 -12.58 -20.61 11.59
CA ASP A 78 -13.70 -19.84 12.19
C ASP A 78 -13.62 -18.31 12.00
N GLY A 79 -12.51 -17.76 11.50
CA GLY A 79 -12.21 -16.33 11.66
C GLY A 79 -12.96 -15.33 10.76
N ASP A 80 -13.50 -14.31 11.41
CA ASP A 80 -13.94 -13.00 10.90
C ASP A 80 -13.11 -12.44 9.72
N PRO A 81 -13.63 -11.46 8.95
CA PRO A 81 -12.87 -10.73 7.93
C PRO A 81 -11.47 -10.27 8.39
N GLU A 82 -11.31 -9.96 9.68
CA GLU A 82 -10.04 -9.67 10.35
C GLU A 82 -9.00 -10.80 10.26
N SER A 83 -9.43 -12.06 10.37
CA SER A 83 -8.56 -13.23 10.31
C SER A 83 -8.04 -13.49 8.88
N VAL A 84 -8.84 -13.14 7.86
CA VAL A 84 -8.42 -13.19 6.45
C VAL A 84 -7.41 -12.08 6.16
N ILE A 85 -7.59 -10.89 6.77
CA ILE A 85 -6.63 -9.79 6.73
C ILE A 85 -5.32 -10.21 7.43
N ALA A 86 -5.39 -10.90 8.56
CA ALA A 86 -4.23 -11.44 9.28
C ALA A 86 -3.46 -12.50 8.47
N GLY A 87 -4.15 -13.43 7.79
CA GLY A 87 -3.51 -14.43 6.92
C GLY A 87 -2.91 -13.84 5.63
N ALA A 88 -3.47 -12.73 5.14
CA ALA A 88 -2.90 -11.95 4.04
C ALA A 88 -1.69 -11.10 4.47
N ALA A 89 -1.48 -10.88 5.77
CA ALA A 89 -0.39 -10.10 6.34
C ALA A 89 0.94 -10.86 6.47
N THR A 90 0.98 -12.12 6.02
CA THR A 90 2.10 -13.05 6.26
C THR A 90 3.35 -12.83 5.38
N SER A 91 3.65 -11.58 5.02
CA SER A 91 4.99 -11.09 4.64
C SER A 91 5.43 -10.07 5.69
N GLY A 92 5.76 -10.58 6.88
CA GLY A 92 5.75 -9.82 8.14
C GLY A 92 6.79 -8.70 8.29
N ARG A 93 7.62 -8.40 7.28
CA ARG A 93 8.58 -7.28 7.32
C ARG A 93 8.14 -6.09 6.49
N GLY A 94 7.70 -6.32 5.25
CA GLY A 94 7.24 -5.23 4.37
C GLY A 94 5.97 -4.56 4.89
N LEU A 95 5.02 -5.36 5.41
CA LEU A 95 3.81 -4.81 6.04
C LEU A 95 4.07 -4.19 7.41
N LEU A 96 5.09 -4.64 8.14
CA LEU A 96 5.49 -3.99 9.39
C LEU A 96 6.02 -2.57 9.11
N LEU A 97 6.82 -2.39 8.07
CA LEU A 97 7.28 -1.06 7.63
C LEU A 97 6.11 -0.16 7.24
N VAL A 98 5.14 -0.68 6.48
CA VAL A 98 3.92 0.05 6.13
C VAL A 98 3.13 0.43 7.38
N HIS A 99 2.95 -0.50 8.31
CA HIS A 99 2.24 -0.25 9.56
C HIS A 99 2.93 0.81 10.45
N SER A 100 4.26 0.83 10.46
CA SER A 100 5.03 1.75 11.31
C SER A 100 5.19 3.15 10.73
N LEU A 101 5.16 3.32 9.41
CA LEU A 101 5.52 4.58 8.75
C LEU A 101 4.37 5.24 7.99
N ALA A 102 3.27 4.54 7.74
CA ALA A 102 2.10 5.14 7.11
C ALA A 102 1.21 5.84 8.15
N ASP A 103 0.57 6.94 7.75
CA ASP A 103 -0.44 7.58 8.61
C ASP A 103 -1.74 6.75 8.63
N ALA A 104 -2.03 6.07 7.51
CA ALA A 104 -3.10 5.07 7.43
C ALA A 104 -2.73 3.99 6.41
N TRP A 105 -3.20 2.76 6.62
CA TRP A 105 -3.04 1.67 5.65
C TRP A 105 -4.17 0.65 5.81
N GLY A 106 -4.30 -0.23 4.82
CA GLY A 106 -5.25 -1.34 4.92
C GLY A 106 -5.24 -2.28 3.73
N VAL A 107 -6.10 -3.29 3.83
CA VAL A 107 -6.34 -4.28 2.78
C VAL A 107 -7.81 -4.20 2.40
N ARG A 108 -8.11 -4.13 1.10
CA ARG A 108 -9.46 -4.15 0.54
C ARG A 108 -9.61 -5.36 -0.36
N ALA A 109 -10.53 -6.26 -0.01
CA ALA A 109 -10.90 -7.36 -0.89
C ALA A 109 -11.75 -6.83 -2.07
N HIS A 110 -11.52 -7.36 -3.26
CA HIS A 110 -12.34 -7.10 -4.45
C HIS A 110 -13.04 -8.39 -4.88
N GLY A 111 -14.00 -8.29 -5.80
CA GLY A 111 -14.62 -9.47 -6.41
C GLY A 111 -13.60 -10.42 -7.08
N VAL A 112 -12.47 -9.86 -7.52
CA VAL A 112 -11.28 -10.61 -7.97
C VAL A 112 -10.03 -9.92 -7.40
N GLY A 113 -9.27 -10.68 -6.61
CA GLY A 113 -8.03 -10.23 -5.96
C GLY A 113 -8.26 -9.34 -4.73
N LYS A 114 -7.20 -8.68 -4.29
CA LYS A 114 -7.21 -7.69 -3.21
C LYS A 114 -6.39 -6.47 -3.61
N SER A 115 -6.62 -5.36 -2.95
CA SER A 115 -5.70 -4.23 -2.95
C SER A 115 -5.17 -3.95 -1.56
N VAL A 116 -3.87 -3.68 -1.48
CA VAL A 116 -3.21 -3.19 -0.27
C VAL A 116 -2.84 -1.75 -0.52
N TRP A 117 -3.09 -0.89 0.45
CA TRP A 117 -2.90 0.55 0.30
C TRP A 117 -2.28 1.17 1.54
N PHE A 118 -1.59 2.28 1.35
CA PHE A 118 -1.20 3.19 2.42
C PHE A 118 -1.47 4.64 2.03
N GLU A 119 -1.55 5.49 3.04
CA GLU A 119 -1.66 6.94 2.93
C GLU A 119 -0.55 7.63 3.70
N LEU A 120 -0.10 8.75 3.15
CA LEU A 120 0.78 9.70 3.81
C LEU A 120 0.21 11.11 3.67
N GLU A 121 0.26 11.88 4.74
CA GLU A 121 -0.03 13.31 4.79
C GLU A 121 1.25 14.11 4.58
N ALA A 122 1.15 15.24 3.89
CA ALA A 122 2.29 16.10 3.57
C ALA A 122 2.87 16.80 4.81
N GLN A 123 2.06 16.94 5.86
CA GLN A 123 2.44 17.46 7.16
C GLN A 123 2.88 16.30 8.06
N GLU A 124 3.98 16.44 8.80
CA GLU A 124 4.25 15.54 9.93
C GLU A 124 3.27 15.82 11.08
N PRO A 125 2.75 14.78 11.77
CA PRO A 125 1.83 14.95 12.89
C PRO A 125 2.44 15.71 14.07
#